data_AF-A0A4D8S5G7-F1
#
_entry.id   AF-A0A4D8S5G7-F1
#
_cell.length_a   1.000
_cell.length_b   1.000
_cell.length_c   1.000
_cell.angle_alpha   90.00
_cell.angle_beta   90.00
_cell.angle_gamma   90.00
#
_symmetry.space_group_name_H-M   'P 1'
#
loop_
_entity.id
_entity.type
_entity.pdbx_description
1 polymer ?
#
loop_
_entity_poly.entity_id
_entity_poly.type
_entity_poly.pdbx_seq_one_letter_code
_entity_poly.pdbx_strand_id
1 'polypeptide(L)'
;MLSDKEVVLQAIEMVGKWDVMLAGINGNEILIVSKRECPNSLSIDGRNLNVKRYDPDTYINILQEDENVFRNYKVYYFVKVYMRKILDLLAYLEVSRLSMDFKTLE
;
A
#
# COMPACT_ATOMS: atom_id res chain seq x y z
N MET A 1 -12.21 20.94 2.75
CA MET A 1 -11.02 20.09 2.55
C MET A 1 -11.50 18.72 2.12
N LEU A 2 -10.93 18.19 1.04
CA LEU A 2 -11.21 16.81 0.63
C LEU A 2 -10.84 15.81 1.75
N SER A 3 -11.62 14.75 1.84
CA SER A 3 -11.32 13.60 2.68
C SER A 3 -10.13 12.80 2.12
N ASP A 4 -9.42 12.08 2.99
CA ASP A 4 -8.32 11.18 2.62
C ASP A 4 -8.72 10.22 1.48
N LYS A 5 -9.95 9.69 1.54
CA LYS A 5 -10.53 8.85 0.49
C LYS A 5 -10.60 9.56 -0.86
N GLU A 6 -11.15 10.77 -0.89
CA GLU A 6 -11.30 11.54 -2.13
C GLU A 6 -9.94 11.91 -2.72
N VAL A 7 -8.98 12.26 -1.86
CA VAL A 7 -7.60 12.52 -2.27
C VAL A 7 -6.98 11.31 -2.97
N VAL A 8 -7.09 10.12 -2.36
CA VAL A 8 -6.56 8.88 -2.97
C VAL A 8 -7.27 8.57 -4.29
N LEU A 9 -8.59 8.72 -4.34
CA LEU A 9 -9.36 8.45 -5.57
C LEU A 9 -9.01 9.43 -6.71
N GLN A 10 -8.76 10.70 -6.41
CA GLN A 10 -8.29 11.65 -7.43
C GLN A 10 -6.87 11.31 -7.89
N ALA A 11 -5.98 10.93 -6.96
CA ALA A 11 -4.61 10.57 -7.30
C ALA A 11 -4.53 9.37 -8.25
N ILE A 12 -5.32 8.31 -8.00
CA ILE A 12 -5.32 7.13 -8.88
C ILE A 12 -5.89 7.45 -10.27
N GLU A 13 -6.86 8.36 -10.38
CA GLU A 13 -7.37 8.78 -11.69
C GLU A 13 -6.30 9.57 -12.47
N MET A 14 -5.50 10.40 -11.80
CA MET A 14 -4.40 11.15 -12.43
C MET A 14 -3.27 10.26 -12.95
N VAL A 15 -2.92 9.18 -12.23
CA VAL A 15 -1.81 8.28 -12.64
C VAL A 15 -2.27 7.13 -13.54
N GLY A 16 -3.58 6.90 -13.65
CA GLY A 16 -4.19 5.84 -14.43
C GLY A 16 -4.68 4.69 -13.57
N LYS A 17 -5.96 4.74 -13.18
CA LYS A 17 -6.58 3.79 -12.23
C LYS A 17 -6.47 2.32 -12.61
N TRP A 18 -6.38 2.01 -13.92
CA TRP A 18 -6.38 0.63 -14.42
C TRP A 18 -5.08 -0.11 -14.16
N ASP A 19 -3.99 0.64 -13.96
CA ASP A 19 -2.67 0.08 -13.69
C ASP A 19 -2.38 -0.06 -12.18
N VAL A 20 -3.23 0.54 -11.34
CA VAL A 20 -3.09 0.56 -9.88
C VAL A 20 -3.70 -0.71 -9.27
N MET A 21 -2.92 -1.38 -8.43
CA MET A 21 -3.34 -2.56 -7.67
C MET A 21 -3.78 -2.23 -6.26
N LEU A 22 -3.18 -1.20 -5.66
CA LEU A 22 -3.47 -0.73 -4.31
C LEU A 22 -3.05 0.73 -4.16
N ALA A 23 -3.85 1.53 -3.45
CA ALA A 23 -3.48 2.88 -3.07
C ALA A 23 -3.99 3.26 -1.67
N GLY A 24 -3.17 4.02 -0.96
CA GLY A 24 -3.45 4.49 0.38
C GLY A 24 -2.71 5.77 0.70
N ILE A 25 -3.02 6.37 1.84
CA ILE A 25 -2.46 7.67 2.24
C ILE A 25 -1.99 7.64 3.69
N ASN A 26 -0.89 8.35 3.94
CA ASN A 26 -0.34 8.60 5.26
C ASN A 26 0.15 10.05 5.33
N GLY A 27 -0.66 10.95 5.91
CA GLY A 27 -0.35 12.38 5.95
C GLY A 27 -0.19 12.99 4.55
N ASN A 28 1.03 13.43 4.23
CA ASN A 28 1.37 14.01 2.93
C ASN A 28 1.99 13.00 1.95
N GLU A 29 2.00 11.71 2.28
CA GLU A 29 2.51 10.67 1.41
C GLU A 29 1.37 9.79 0.89
N ILE A 30 1.39 9.49 -0.40
CA ILE A 30 0.46 8.56 -1.03
C ILE A 30 1.21 7.33 -1.49
N LEU A 31 0.76 6.17 -1.02
CA LEU A 31 1.21 4.87 -1.49
C LEU A 31 0.47 4.55 -2.79
N ILE A 32 1.21 4.23 -3.85
CA ILE A 32 0.64 3.75 -5.11
C ILE A 32 1.38 2.48 -5.53
N VAL A 33 0.68 1.35 -5.54
CA VAL A 33 1.21 0.10 -6.07
C VAL A 33 0.69 -0.04 -7.50
N SER A 34 1.55 0.12 -8.49
CA SER A 34 1.17 0.19 -9.91
C SER A 34 2.26 -0.37 -10.81
N LYS A 35 1.87 -1.03 -11.91
CA LYS A 35 2.83 -1.47 -12.94
C LYS A 35 3.40 -0.30 -13.75
N ARG A 36 2.67 0.81 -13.78
CA ARG A 36 3.07 2.01 -14.51
C ARG A 36 3.90 2.93 -13.59
N GLU A 37 4.89 3.59 -14.19
CA GLU A 37 5.59 4.69 -13.53
C GLU A 37 4.62 5.82 -13.16
N CYS A 38 4.83 6.40 -11.98
CA CYS A 38 4.04 7.48 -11.44
C CYS A 38 4.95 8.70 -11.19
N PRO A 39 4.44 9.94 -11.30
CA PRO A 39 5.21 11.11 -10.89
C PRO A 39 5.54 11.02 -9.40
N ASN A 40 6.69 11.54 -8.98
CA ASN A 40 7.15 11.52 -7.58
C ASN A 40 6.30 12.41 -6.66
N SER A 41 5.50 13.31 -7.22
CA SER A 41 4.59 14.18 -6.48
C SER A 41 3.32 14.48 -7.25
N LEU A 42 2.24 14.72 -6.50
CA LEU A 42 0.94 15.13 -7.03
C LEU A 42 0.44 16.35 -6.26
N SER A 43 -0.22 17.28 -6.95
CA SER A 43 -0.89 18.42 -6.32
C SER A 43 -2.40 18.23 -6.43
N ILE A 44 -3.07 18.06 -5.29
CA ILE A 44 -4.51 17.77 -5.19
C ILE A 44 -5.11 18.68 -4.13
N ASP A 45 -6.10 19.51 -4.51
CA ASP A 45 -6.80 20.45 -3.60
C ASP A 45 -5.82 21.36 -2.81
N GLY A 46 -4.77 21.85 -3.48
CA GLY A 46 -3.74 22.70 -2.88
C GLY A 46 -2.76 21.96 -1.94
N ARG A 47 -2.89 20.63 -1.78
CA ARG A 47 -1.93 19.80 -1.06
C ARG A 47 -0.92 19.19 -2.03
N ASN A 48 0.36 19.32 -1.70
CA ASN A 48 1.44 18.61 -2.39
C ASN A 48 1.70 17.28 -1.67
N LEU A 49 1.45 16.19 -2.38
CA LEU A 49 1.59 14.82 -1.89
C LEU A 49 2.84 14.21 -2.52
N ASN A 50 3.65 13.55 -1.70
CA ASN A 50 4.76 12.73 -2.17
C ASN A 50 4.22 11.36 -2.57
N VAL A 51 4.50 10.92 -3.79
CA VAL A 51 4.07 9.62 -4.29
C VAL A 51 5.16 8.60 -3.99
N LYS A 52 4.80 7.61 -3.19
CA LYS A 52 5.62 6.43 -2.95
C LYS A 52 5.10 5.30 -3.81
N ARG A 53 5.72 5.13 -4.98
CA ARG A 53 5.34 4.10 -5.95
C ARG A 53 6.11 2.81 -5.72
N TYR A 54 5.40 1.69 -5.76
CA TYR A 54 5.99 0.36 -5.85
C TYR A 54 5.45 -0.40 -7.06
N ASP A 55 6.31 -1.23 -7.65
CA ASP A 55 5.87 -2.28 -8.56
C ASP A 55 5.10 -3.38 -7.77
N PRO A 56 3.99 -3.93 -8.29
CA PRO A 56 3.19 -4.90 -7.54
C PRO A 56 3.93 -6.18 -7.16
N ASP A 57 4.76 -6.72 -8.05
CA ASP A 57 5.47 -7.97 -7.78
C ASP A 57 6.58 -7.73 -6.73
N THR A 58 7.23 -6.57 -6.83
CA THR A 58 8.24 -6.15 -5.85
C THR A 58 7.63 -5.80 -4.48
N TYR A 59 6.45 -5.18 -4.45
CA TYR A 59 5.81 -4.74 -3.20
C TYR A 59 5.48 -5.91 -2.26
N ILE A 60 5.06 -7.06 -2.82
CA ILE A 60 4.79 -8.26 -2.01
C ILE A 60 6.07 -8.76 -1.32
N ASN A 61 7.21 -8.74 -2.02
CA ASN A 61 8.48 -9.15 -1.43
C ASN A 61 8.91 -8.19 -0.31
N ILE A 62 8.78 -6.88 -0.53
CA ILE A 62 9.08 -5.87 0.51
C ILE A 62 8.17 -6.06 1.73
N LEU A 63 6.88 -6.33 1.50
CA LEU A 63 5.92 -6.55 2.57
C LEU A 63 6.27 -7.76 3.46
N GLN A 64 6.92 -8.77 2.87
CA GLN A 64 7.40 -9.95 3.60
C GLN A 64 8.52 -9.60 4.60
N GLU A 65 9.33 -8.59 4.29
CA GLU A 65 10.44 -8.15 5.12
C GLU A 65 10.01 -7.06 6.13
N ASP A 66 9.13 -6.14 5.72
CA ASP A 66 8.63 -5.06 6.54
C ASP A 66 7.13 -4.82 6.31
N GLU A 67 6.30 -5.25 7.26
CA GLU A 67 4.85 -5.07 7.18
C GLU A 67 4.41 -3.60 7.30
N ASN A 68 5.27 -2.72 7.82
CA ASN A 68 4.93 -1.32 8.05
C ASN A 68 4.74 -0.54 6.75
N VAL A 69 5.31 -1.02 5.64
CA VAL A 69 5.09 -0.44 4.29
C VAL A 69 3.63 -0.53 3.84
N PHE A 70 2.83 -1.38 4.48
CA PHE A 70 1.38 -1.45 4.31
C PHE A 70 0.64 -0.89 5.53
N ARG A 71 1.01 -1.31 6.75
CA ARG A 71 0.28 -0.96 7.98
C ARG A 71 0.26 0.54 8.29
N ASN A 72 1.27 1.29 7.83
CA ASN A 72 1.34 2.74 8.03
C ASN A 72 0.36 3.54 7.15
N TYR A 73 -0.26 2.93 6.14
CA TYR A 73 -1.14 3.63 5.21
C TYR A 73 -2.60 3.26 5.44
N LYS A 74 -3.47 4.28 5.36
CA LYS A 74 -4.91 4.06 5.22
C LYS A 74 -5.23 3.74 3.77
N VAL A 75 -5.50 2.48 3.47
CA VAL A 75 -5.82 2.00 2.11
C VAL A 75 -7.28 2.33 1.77
N TYR A 76 -7.48 3.03 0.65
CA TYR A 76 -8.82 3.42 0.16
C TYR A 76 -9.17 2.83 -1.20
N TYR A 77 -8.17 2.34 -1.94
CA TYR A 77 -8.37 1.68 -3.22
C TYR A 77 -7.54 0.41 -3.27
N PHE A 78 -8.14 -0.68 -3.76
CA PHE A 78 -7.42 -1.93 -4.00
C PHE A 78 -8.17 -2.82 -5.00
N VAL A 79 -7.40 -3.55 -5.80
CA VAL A 79 -7.91 -4.68 -6.56
C VAL A 79 -8.11 -5.84 -5.60
N LYS A 80 -9.33 -6.38 -5.55
CA LYS A 80 -9.75 -7.42 -4.59
C LYS A 80 -8.78 -8.60 -4.50
N VAL A 81 -8.33 -9.11 -5.65
CA VAL A 81 -7.43 -10.27 -5.72
C VAL A 81 -6.05 -9.94 -5.15
N TYR A 82 -5.58 -8.71 -5.36
CA TYR A 82 -4.29 -8.25 -4.86
C TYR A 82 -4.32 -8.05 -3.33
N MET A 83 -5.38 -7.43 -2.81
CA MET A 83 -5.58 -7.28 -1.37
C MET A 83 -5.64 -8.63 -0.65
N ARG A 84 -6.28 -9.64 -1.26
CA ARG A 84 -6.30 -11.00 -0.69
C ARG A 84 -4.89 -11.56 -0.51
N LYS A 85 -4.02 -11.44 -1.53
CA LYS A 85 -2.63 -11.89 -1.45
C LYS A 85 -1.87 -11.22 -0.30
N ILE A 86 -2.06 -9.92 -0.11
CA ILE A 86 -1.47 -9.15 0.99
C ILE A 86 -1.95 -9.69 2.34
N LEU A 87 -3.26 -9.86 2.52
CA LEU A 87 -3.84 -10.34 3.77
C LEU A 87 -3.40 -11.78 4.10
N ASP A 88 -3.36 -12.66 3.10
CA ASP A 88 -2.90 -14.04 3.27
C ASP A 88 -1.43 -14.08 3.69
N LEU A 89 -0.57 -13.22 3.10
CA LEU A 89 0.84 -13.09 3.48
C LEU A 89 0.98 -12.59 4.92
N LEU A 90 0.29 -11.51 5.30
CA LEU A 90 0.34 -10.96 6.66
C LEU A 90 -0.14 -11.98 7.70
N ALA A 91 -1.20 -12.73 7.40
CA ALA A 91 -1.67 -13.81 8.27
C ALA A 91 -0.63 -14.93 8.42
N TYR A 92 0.02 -15.32 7.33
CA TYR A 92 1.10 -16.31 7.35
C TYR A 92 2.30 -15.84 8.19
N LEU A 93 2.72 -14.59 8.07
CA LEU A 93 3.84 -14.02 8.82
C LEU A 93 3.54 -13.93 10.32
N GLU A 94 2.31 -13.58 10.69
CA GLU A 94 1.86 -13.57 12.09
C GLU A 94 1.94 -14.98 12.69
N VAL A 95 1.38 -15.98 12.00
CA VAL A 95 1.42 -17.38 12.46
C VAL A 95 2.85 -17.90 12.55
N SER A 96 3.70 -17.55 11.58
CA SER A 96 5.11 -17.95 11.56
C SER A 96 5.85 -17.40 12.79
N ARG A 97 5.64 -16.12 13.13
CA ARG A 97 6.22 -15.49 14.32
C ARG A 97 5.78 -16.17 15.61
N LEU A 98 4.47 -16.36 15.78
CA LEU A 98 3.94 -17.07 16.94
C LEU A 98 4.54 -18.48 17.08
N SER A 99 4.68 -19.22 15.98
CA SER A 99 5.26 -20.56 16.00
C SER A 99 6.73 -20.59 16.41
N MET A 100 7.51 -19.55 16.10
CA MET A 100 8.89 -19.42 16.54
C MET A 100 8.96 -19.07 18.02
N ASP A 101 8.08 -18.18 18.49
CA ASP A 101 7.99 -17.83 19.91
C ASP A 101 7.70 -19.07 20.76
N PHE A 102 6.74 -19.92 20.34
CA PHE A 102 6.44 -21.19 21.03
C PHE A 102 7.64 -22.13 21.11
N LYS A 103 8.46 -22.22 20.05
CA LYS A 103 9.68 -23.06 20.05
C LYS A 103 10.80 -22.54 20.95
N THR A 104 10.79 -21.26 21.31
CA THR A 104 11.82 -20.66 22.18
C THR A 104 11.46 -20.73 23.67
N LEU A 105 10.22 -21.11 23.99
CA LEU A 105 9.72 -21.27 25.36
C LEU A 105 9.78 -22.73 25.86
N GLU A 106 10.15 -23.68 24.99
CA GLU A 106 10.50 -25.07 25.31
C GLU A 106 12.01 -25.24 25.50
#